data_AF-A0A921HAE8-F1
#
_entry.id   AF-A0A921HAE8-F1
#
_cell.length_a   1.000
_cell.length_b   1.000
_cell.length_c   1.000
_cell.angle_alpha   90.00
_cell.angle_beta   90.00
_cell.angle_gamma   90.00
#
_symmetry.space_group_name_H-M   'P 1'
#
loop_
_entity.id
_entity.type
_entity.pdbx_description
1 polymer ?
#
loop_
_entity_poly.entity_id
_entity_poly.type
_entity_poly.pdbx_seq_one_letter_code
_entity_poly.pdbx_strand_id
1 'polypeptide(L)'
;MLFQFDPAHNLIERESERIQTNQVTAYQGMTYHYDEFGNLSQRILKDGEVQTYHYNAKDKLIKVMIQKPNQAIETWQYQYDVLGRRIGKVRLENGEVLPNTQKQFIWDGSHLVQEIEHKTDRTFTYIYSHPSSYEPLAQLAFAKGNENPTACYYYHNDQIGIPRELTDEQGKLCWYANYSGWGKLRESYDLTEEKFIHQPFRLQNQYADEETGLHYNFFRYYEPNIGRFTQLDPIGLAGGENLYRFEGSVQNQIDPLGLFVPVAGYAG
;
A
#
# COMPACT_ATOMS: atom_id res chain seq x y z
N MET A 1 12.61 -17.32 -7.38
CA MET A 1 11.28 -17.88 -7.05
C MET A 1 10.52 -17.95 -8.36
N LEU A 2 9.99 -19.11 -8.73
CA LEU A 2 9.20 -19.30 -9.95
C LEU A 2 7.73 -19.01 -9.60
N PHE A 3 7.04 -18.22 -10.42
CA PHE A 3 5.60 -17.96 -10.28
C PHE A 3 4.86 -18.67 -11.41
N GLN A 4 3.66 -19.18 -11.12
CA GLN A 4 2.78 -19.83 -12.08
C GLN A 4 1.44 -19.09 -12.13
N PHE A 5 0.86 -19.01 -13.32
CA PHE A 5 -0.40 -18.32 -13.55
C PHE A 5 -1.34 -19.18 -14.38
N ASP A 6 -2.63 -19.08 -14.10
CA ASP A 6 -3.65 -19.60 -15.00
C ASP A 6 -3.80 -18.70 -16.25
N PRO A 7 -4.55 -19.12 -17.29
CA PRO A 7 -4.75 -18.31 -18.50
C PRO A 7 -5.43 -16.95 -18.25
N ALA A 8 -6.11 -16.77 -17.11
CA ALA A 8 -6.72 -15.51 -16.72
C ALA A 8 -5.77 -14.64 -15.88
N HIS A 9 -4.49 -15.02 -15.75
CA HIS A 9 -3.45 -14.34 -14.97
C HIS A 9 -3.68 -14.33 -13.45
N ASN A 10 -4.38 -15.33 -12.92
CA ASN A 10 -4.44 -15.55 -11.48
C ASN A 10 -3.23 -16.38 -11.04
N LEU A 11 -2.67 -16.02 -9.88
CA LEU A 11 -1.54 -16.74 -9.29
C LEU A 11 -2.01 -18.12 -8.77
N ILE A 12 -1.30 -19.18 -9.16
CA ILE A 12 -1.64 -20.58 -8.85
C ILE A 12 -0.44 -21.32 -8.27
N GLU A 13 -0.68 -22.39 -7.52
CA GLU A 13 0.38 -23.24 -6.96
C GLU A 13 0.66 -24.47 -7.82
N ARG A 14 -0.32 -24.89 -8.62
CA ARG A 14 -0.23 -26.08 -9.50
C ARG A 14 -0.71 -25.71 -10.89
N GLU A 15 0.04 -26.09 -11.93
CA GLU A 15 -0.25 -25.73 -13.32
C GLU A 15 -1.66 -26.09 -13.82
N SER A 16 -2.32 -27.08 -13.21
CA SER A 16 -3.68 -27.49 -13.57
C SER A 16 -4.79 -26.65 -12.92
N GLU A 17 -4.48 -25.80 -11.94
CA GLU A 17 -5.45 -24.97 -11.24
C GLU A 17 -6.01 -23.88 -12.15
N ARG A 18 -7.30 -23.60 -12.00
CA ARG A 18 -8.01 -22.52 -12.71
C ARG A 18 -8.91 -21.80 -11.72
N ILE A 19 -8.79 -20.48 -11.64
CA ILE A 19 -9.57 -19.65 -10.72
C ILE A 19 -10.69 -18.97 -11.51
N GLN A 20 -11.89 -19.52 -11.45
CA GLN A 20 -13.01 -19.12 -12.31
C GLN A 20 -13.51 -17.69 -12.09
N THR A 21 -13.48 -17.21 -10.84
CA THR A 21 -14.02 -15.88 -10.47
C THR A 21 -12.94 -14.79 -10.42
N ASN A 22 -11.71 -15.12 -10.82
CA ASN A 22 -10.51 -14.31 -10.56
C ASN A 22 -10.31 -13.98 -9.07
N GLN A 23 -10.92 -14.70 -8.13
CA GLN A 23 -10.70 -14.54 -6.69
C GLN A 23 -9.75 -15.63 -6.20
N VAL A 24 -8.51 -15.24 -5.88
CA VAL A 24 -7.53 -16.17 -5.29
C VAL A 24 -7.95 -16.44 -3.85
N THR A 25 -8.36 -17.67 -3.55
CA THR A 25 -8.85 -18.06 -2.21
C THR A 25 -7.77 -18.69 -1.33
N ALA A 26 -6.67 -19.17 -1.92
CA ALA A 26 -5.51 -19.64 -1.18
C ALA A 26 -4.24 -19.47 -2.01
N TYR A 27 -3.13 -19.13 -1.35
CA TYR A 27 -1.81 -19.13 -1.97
C TYR A 27 -0.72 -19.18 -0.89
N GLN A 28 0.22 -20.10 -1.04
CA GLN A 28 1.31 -20.36 -0.10
C GLN A 28 0.82 -20.39 1.34
N GLY A 29 -0.16 -21.23 1.68
CA GLY A 29 -0.65 -21.35 3.06
C GLY A 29 -1.31 -20.09 3.65
N MET A 30 -1.56 -19.05 2.84
CA MET A 30 -2.47 -17.96 3.18
C MET A 30 -3.84 -18.26 2.59
N THR A 31 -4.91 -17.89 3.29
CA THR A 31 -6.30 -18.05 2.83
C THR A 31 -6.97 -16.69 2.70
N TYR A 32 -7.82 -16.53 1.70
CA TYR A 32 -8.50 -15.29 1.36
C TYR A 32 -9.99 -15.57 1.16
N HIS A 33 -10.83 -14.71 1.73
CA HIS A 33 -12.28 -14.75 1.58
C HIS A 33 -12.75 -13.39 1.07
N TYR A 34 -13.77 -13.41 0.22
CA TYR A 34 -14.34 -12.22 -0.39
C TYR A 34 -15.81 -12.07 0.04
N ASP A 35 -16.29 -10.84 0.13
CA ASP A 35 -17.72 -10.57 0.31
C ASP A 35 -18.50 -10.72 -1.02
N GLU A 36 -19.81 -10.53 -0.94
CA GLU A 36 -20.72 -10.61 -2.11
C GLU A 36 -20.48 -9.53 -3.17
N PHE A 37 -19.75 -8.46 -2.82
CA PHE A 37 -19.36 -7.37 -3.72
C PHE A 37 -17.96 -7.56 -4.31
N GLY A 38 -17.27 -8.64 -3.93
CA GLY A 38 -15.94 -8.96 -4.43
C GLY A 38 -14.79 -8.24 -3.71
N ASN A 39 -15.03 -7.64 -2.54
CA ASN A 39 -13.96 -7.11 -1.70
C ASN A 39 -13.40 -8.21 -0.80
N LEU A 40 -12.07 -8.21 -0.56
CA LEU A 40 -11.43 -9.12 0.39
C LEU A 40 -12.01 -8.90 1.79
N SER A 41 -12.83 -9.81 2.29
CA SER A 41 -13.50 -9.72 3.59
C SER A 41 -12.69 -10.31 4.72
N GLN A 42 -11.84 -11.30 4.44
CA GLN A 42 -10.94 -11.88 5.43
C GLN A 42 -9.68 -12.45 4.78
N ARG A 43 -8.55 -12.34 5.50
CA ARG A 43 -7.27 -12.95 5.13
C ARG A 43 -6.68 -13.68 6.35
N ILE A 44 -6.25 -14.91 6.15
CA ILE A 44 -5.58 -15.74 7.16
C ILE A 44 -4.13 -15.93 6.70
N LEU A 45 -3.18 -15.46 7.52
CA LEU A 45 -1.75 -15.58 7.24
C LEU A 45 -1.20 -16.93 7.68
N LYS A 46 0.00 -17.28 7.16
CA LYS A 46 0.69 -18.55 7.44
C LYS A 46 0.91 -18.82 8.93
N ASP A 47 1.07 -17.77 9.72
CA ASP A 47 1.32 -17.81 11.17
C ASP A 47 0.03 -17.89 12.00
N GLY A 48 -1.13 -17.94 11.34
CA GLY A 48 -2.44 -17.98 11.99
C GLY A 48 -3.02 -16.61 12.35
N GLU A 49 -2.37 -15.51 11.96
CA GLU A 49 -2.99 -14.17 12.06
C GLU A 49 -4.22 -14.08 11.14
N VAL A 50 -5.35 -13.67 11.70
CA VAL A 50 -6.60 -13.46 10.97
C VAL A 50 -6.88 -11.97 10.88
N GLN A 51 -7.03 -11.45 9.67
CA GLN A 51 -7.44 -10.08 9.40
C GLN A 51 -8.83 -10.07 8.78
N THR A 52 -9.76 -9.31 9.36
CA THR A 52 -11.13 -9.14 8.86
C THR A 52 -11.34 -7.69 8.44
N TYR A 53 -11.81 -7.49 7.21
CA TYR A 53 -11.92 -6.20 6.56
C TYR A 53 -13.39 -5.79 6.41
N HIS A 54 -13.68 -4.51 6.65
CA HIS A 54 -15.02 -3.96 6.48
C HIS A 54 -15.00 -2.74 5.57
N TYR A 55 -15.89 -2.76 4.59
CA TYR A 55 -16.03 -1.73 3.58
C TYR A 55 -17.31 -0.92 3.79
N ASN A 56 -17.31 0.32 3.34
CA ASN A 56 -18.54 1.10 3.22
C ASN A 56 -19.23 0.83 1.87
N ALA A 57 -20.40 1.43 1.64
CA ALA A 57 -21.18 1.27 0.40
C ALA A 57 -20.51 1.83 -0.89
N LYS A 58 -19.30 2.39 -0.79
CA LYS A 58 -18.47 2.84 -1.92
C LYS A 58 -17.18 2.01 -2.05
N ASP A 59 -17.18 0.81 -1.49
CA ASP A 59 -16.06 -0.14 -1.49
C ASP A 59 -14.75 0.42 -0.88
N LYS A 60 -14.86 1.38 0.04
CA LYS A 60 -13.71 1.91 0.80
C LYS A 60 -13.53 1.13 2.09
N LEU A 61 -12.31 0.65 2.32
CA LEU A 61 -11.95 -0.06 3.55
C LEU A 61 -12.00 0.92 4.73
N ILE A 62 -12.99 0.77 5.61
CA ILE A 62 -13.21 1.69 6.74
C ILE A 62 -12.77 1.10 8.08
N LYS A 63 -12.67 -0.23 8.20
CA LYS A 63 -12.25 -0.90 9.44
C LYS A 63 -11.53 -2.21 9.14
N VAL A 64 -10.48 -2.50 9.91
CA VAL A 64 -9.84 -3.81 9.95
C VAL A 64 -9.73 -4.31 11.38
N MET A 65 -10.01 -5.58 11.59
CA MET A 65 -9.78 -6.28 12.86
C MET A 65 -8.69 -7.32 12.64
N ILE A 66 -7.64 -7.28 13.46
CA ILE A 66 -6.46 -8.14 13.37
C ILE A 66 -6.42 -8.99 14.63
N GLN A 67 -6.51 -10.30 14.46
CA GLN A 67 -6.45 -11.30 15.52
C GLN A 67 -5.19 -12.14 15.32
N LYS A 68 -4.13 -11.81 16.05
CA LYS A 68 -2.93 -12.65 16.16
C LYS A 68 -3.17 -13.80 17.14
N PRO A 69 -2.58 -14.99 16.95
CA PRO A 69 -2.73 -16.09 17.89
C PRO A 69 -2.37 -15.67 19.33
N ASN A 70 -3.24 -15.98 20.29
CA ASN A 70 -3.05 -15.69 21.71
C ASN A 70 -2.86 -14.19 22.07
N GLN A 71 -3.32 -13.26 21.23
CA GLN A 71 -3.28 -11.82 21.51
C GLN A 71 -4.69 -11.22 21.49
N ALA A 72 -4.86 -10.02 22.04
CA ALA A 72 -6.12 -9.28 21.91
C ALA A 72 -6.34 -8.83 20.45
N ILE A 73 -7.60 -8.65 20.07
CA ILE A 73 -7.96 -8.10 18.76
C ILE A 73 -7.49 -6.64 18.67
N GLU A 74 -6.69 -6.35 17.65
CA GLU A 74 -6.33 -4.99 17.27
C GLU A 74 -7.30 -4.49 16.21
N THR A 75 -7.90 -3.31 16.42
CA THR A 75 -8.85 -2.73 15.45
C THR A 75 -8.30 -1.42 14.90
N TRP A 76 -8.35 -1.24 13.58
CA TRP A 76 -7.99 0.00 12.89
C TRP A 76 -9.18 0.56 12.15
N GLN A 77 -9.29 1.89 12.12
CA GLN A 77 -10.29 2.62 11.33
C GLN A 77 -9.62 3.61 10.39
N TYR A 78 -10.22 3.78 9.22
CA TYR A 78 -9.76 4.68 8.17
C TYR A 78 -10.84 5.69 7.80
N GLN A 79 -10.43 6.90 7.51
CA GLN A 79 -11.31 8.02 7.16
C GLN A 79 -10.93 8.54 5.78
N TYR A 80 -11.95 8.91 5.00
CA TYR A 80 -11.77 9.36 3.61
C TYR A 80 -12.50 10.67 3.39
N ASP A 81 -11.98 11.50 2.50
CA ASP A 81 -12.71 12.65 1.99
C ASP A 81 -13.72 12.27 0.88
N VAL A 82 -14.42 13.27 0.37
CA VAL A 82 -15.44 13.09 -0.67
C VAL A 82 -14.88 12.61 -2.02
N LEU A 83 -13.59 12.81 -2.27
CA LEU A 83 -12.89 12.35 -3.47
C LEU A 83 -12.36 10.91 -3.31
N GLY A 84 -12.50 10.32 -2.12
CA GLY A 84 -12.04 8.97 -1.83
C GLY A 84 -10.58 8.88 -1.37
N ARG A 85 -9.95 10.02 -1.05
CA ARG A 85 -8.58 10.07 -0.53
C ARG A 85 -8.60 9.79 0.96
N ARG A 86 -7.72 8.91 1.43
CA ARG A 86 -7.62 8.61 2.86
C ARG A 86 -7.04 9.82 3.59
N ILE A 87 -7.80 10.41 4.51
CA ILE A 87 -7.41 11.60 5.30
C ILE A 87 -6.93 11.24 6.71
N GLY A 88 -7.22 10.03 7.18
CA GLY A 88 -6.70 9.61 8.47
C GLY A 88 -6.84 8.12 8.75
N LYS A 89 -6.07 7.65 9.73
CA LYS A 89 -6.24 6.35 10.37
C LYS A 89 -6.00 6.43 11.87
N VAL A 90 -6.70 5.56 12.61
CA VAL A 90 -6.60 5.45 14.07
C VAL A 90 -6.67 3.98 14.48
N ARG A 91 -5.99 3.63 15.57
CA ARG A 91 -6.21 2.35 16.25
C ARG A 91 -7.29 2.54 17.31
N LEU A 92 -8.16 1.54 17.44
CA LEU A 92 -9.16 1.47 18.48
C LEU A 92 -8.76 0.43 19.54
N GLU A 93 -9.11 0.73 20.79
CA GLU A 93 -9.08 -0.18 21.92
C GLU A 93 -10.44 -0.11 22.63
N ASN A 94 -11.10 -1.25 22.80
CA ASN A 94 -12.45 -1.33 23.40
C ASN A 94 -13.51 -0.43 22.73
N GLY A 95 -13.36 -0.16 21.44
CA GLY A 95 -14.27 0.70 20.67
C GLY A 95 -13.97 2.19 20.73
N GLU A 96 -12.98 2.61 21.52
CA GLU A 96 -12.54 4.00 21.61
C GLU A 96 -11.20 4.20 20.89
N VAL A 97 -10.95 5.42 20.44
CA VAL A 97 -9.67 5.77 19.79
C VAL A 97 -8.55 5.66 20.81
N LEU A 98 -7.56 4.81 20.53
CA LEU A 98 -6.36 4.71 21.35
C LEU A 98 -5.54 5.99 21.17
N PRO A 99 -5.25 6.76 22.24
CA PRO A 99 -4.53 8.02 22.14
C PRO A 99 -3.19 7.90 21.42
N ASN A 100 -2.82 8.96 20.69
CA ASN A 100 -1.56 9.07 19.95
C ASN A 100 -1.34 8.03 18.84
N THR A 101 -2.36 7.25 18.46
CA THR A 101 -2.27 6.34 17.29
C THR A 101 -2.74 6.99 15.99
N GLN A 102 -3.27 8.21 16.08
CA GLN A 102 -3.76 8.94 14.93
C GLN A 102 -2.64 9.28 13.96
N LYS A 103 -2.92 9.04 12.68
CA LYS A 103 -2.14 9.51 11.56
C LYS A 103 -3.07 10.26 10.60
N GLN A 104 -2.67 11.46 10.20
CA GLN A 104 -3.43 12.30 9.28
C GLN A 104 -2.68 12.42 7.96
N PHE A 105 -3.43 12.52 6.86
CA PHE A 105 -2.89 12.55 5.51
C PHE A 105 -3.42 13.77 4.77
N ILE A 106 -2.52 14.54 4.16
CA ILE A 106 -2.81 15.76 3.43
C ILE A 106 -2.40 15.56 1.97
N TRP A 107 -3.29 15.98 1.08
CA TRP A 107 -3.20 15.66 -0.34
C TRP A 107 -3.21 16.93 -1.20
N ASP A 108 -2.37 16.96 -2.23
CA ASP A 108 -2.48 17.87 -3.36
C ASP A 108 -2.91 17.05 -4.59
N GLY A 109 -4.12 17.31 -5.11
CA GLY A 109 -4.75 16.43 -6.09
C GLY A 109 -4.76 14.98 -5.61
N SER A 110 -4.03 14.11 -6.30
CA SER A 110 -3.84 12.69 -5.99
C SER A 110 -2.52 12.36 -5.27
N HIS A 111 -1.66 13.33 -5.01
CA HIS A 111 -0.37 13.15 -4.37
C HIS A 111 -0.48 13.30 -2.85
N LEU A 112 0.07 12.34 -2.11
CA LEU A 112 0.18 12.45 -0.66
C LEU A 112 1.35 13.39 -0.34
N VAL A 113 1.05 14.64 -0.01
CA VAL A 113 2.09 15.65 0.21
C VAL A 113 2.54 15.75 1.65
N GLN A 114 1.72 15.34 2.62
CA GLN A 114 2.11 15.39 4.02
C GLN A 114 1.40 14.34 4.87
N GLU A 115 2.12 13.86 5.88
CA GLU A 115 1.64 12.96 6.94
C GLU A 115 1.91 13.60 8.30
N ILE A 116 0.93 13.57 9.20
CA ILE A 116 1.09 13.98 10.61
C ILE A 116 0.92 12.74 11.48
N GLU A 117 1.98 12.35 12.19
CA GLU A 117 2.02 11.20 13.08
C GLU A 117 2.00 11.64 14.54
N HIS A 118 0.88 11.40 15.22
CA HIS A 118 0.70 11.82 16.61
C HIS A 118 1.52 10.99 17.61
N LYS A 119 1.94 9.77 17.24
CA LYS A 119 2.72 8.90 18.11
C LYS A 119 4.11 9.46 18.41
N THR A 120 4.74 10.02 17.38
CA THR A 120 6.09 10.58 17.44
C THR A 120 6.08 12.11 17.44
N ASP A 121 4.89 12.72 17.34
CA ASP A 121 4.72 14.17 17.23
C ASP A 121 5.54 14.73 16.04
N ARG A 122 5.49 14.01 14.91
CA ARG A 122 6.24 14.32 13.69
C ARG A 122 5.33 14.62 12.52
N THR A 123 5.79 15.51 11.67
CA THR A 123 5.21 15.77 10.36
C THR A 123 6.21 15.41 9.28
N PHE A 124 5.78 14.65 8.29
CA PHE A 124 6.57 14.30 7.12
C PHE A 124 5.96 14.95 5.89
N THR A 125 6.72 15.77 5.18
CA THR A 125 6.33 16.35 3.89
C THR A 125 7.08 15.63 2.78
N TYR A 126 6.37 15.29 1.71
CA TYR A 126 6.91 14.57 0.57
C TYR A 126 6.94 15.47 -0.66
N ILE A 127 8.09 15.52 -1.32
CA ILE A 127 8.32 16.24 -2.57
C ILE A 127 8.46 15.19 -3.66
N TYR A 128 7.77 15.39 -4.79
CA TYR A 128 7.80 14.49 -5.95
C TYR A 128 8.68 15.06 -7.07
N SER A 129 9.25 14.18 -7.90
CA SER A 129 10.19 14.58 -8.95
C SER A 129 9.55 15.46 -10.04
N HIS A 130 8.25 15.29 -10.29
CA HIS A 130 7.48 16.05 -11.26
C HIS A 130 5.99 16.07 -10.88
N PRO A 131 5.20 17.12 -11.20
CA PRO A 131 3.76 17.16 -10.91
C PRO A 131 2.94 16.01 -11.51
N SER A 132 3.44 15.38 -12.57
CA SER A 132 2.81 14.24 -13.25
C SER A 132 3.45 12.89 -12.90
N SER A 133 4.33 12.84 -11.90
CA SER A 133 4.99 11.63 -11.43
C SER A 133 4.63 11.37 -9.97
N TYR A 134 4.54 10.11 -9.58
CA TYR A 134 4.37 9.71 -8.17
C TYR A 134 5.67 9.16 -7.58
N GLU A 135 6.77 9.32 -8.31
CA GLU A 135 8.10 9.02 -7.82
C GLU A 135 8.52 10.08 -6.78
N PRO A 136 8.74 9.68 -5.51
CA PRO A 136 9.16 10.62 -4.48
C PRO A 136 10.61 11.06 -4.74
N LEU A 137 10.89 12.33 -4.51
CA LEU A 137 12.19 12.97 -4.66
C LEU A 137 12.84 13.24 -3.30
N ALA A 138 12.09 13.83 -2.36
CA ALA A 138 12.60 14.14 -1.04
C ALA A 138 11.54 14.02 0.05
N GLN A 139 11.98 13.73 1.27
CA GLN A 139 11.22 13.79 2.51
C GLN A 139 11.80 14.89 3.39
N LEU A 140 10.92 15.76 3.88
CA LEU A 140 11.24 16.71 4.94
C LEU A 140 10.53 16.26 6.22
N ALA A 141 11.30 16.06 7.29
CA ALA A 141 10.77 15.69 8.60
C ALA A 141 10.80 16.89 9.54
N PHE A 142 9.70 17.14 10.24
CA PHE A 142 9.54 18.24 11.19
C PHE A 142 9.19 17.68 12.57
N ALA A 143 9.93 18.09 13.59
CA ALA A 143 9.51 17.93 14.97
C ALA A 143 8.37 18.91 15.31
N LYS A 144 7.48 18.54 16.24
CA LYS A 144 6.36 19.37 16.68
C LYS A 144 6.80 20.79 17.06
N GLY A 145 6.13 21.77 16.45
CA GLY A 145 6.35 23.19 16.73
C GLY A 145 7.52 23.81 15.97
N ASN A 146 8.26 23.04 15.17
CA ASN A 146 9.31 23.60 14.31
C ASN A 146 8.72 24.10 12.99
N GLU A 147 9.07 25.32 12.60
CA GLU A 147 8.72 25.89 11.29
C GLU A 147 9.64 25.41 10.16
N ASN A 148 10.91 25.11 10.48
CA ASN A 148 11.90 24.61 9.53
C ASN A 148 12.06 23.08 9.65
N PRO A 149 12.41 22.38 8.55
CA PRO A 149 12.69 20.95 8.59
C PRO A 149 13.79 20.62 9.61
N THR A 150 13.56 19.58 10.40
CA THR A 150 14.58 19.01 11.31
C THR A 150 15.52 18.06 10.56
N ALA A 151 15.02 17.37 9.54
CA ALA A 151 15.82 16.56 8.65
C ALA A 151 15.28 16.60 7.22
N CYS A 152 16.18 16.42 6.26
CA CYS A 152 15.89 16.30 4.83
C CYS A 152 16.56 15.04 4.29
N TYR A 153 15.79 14.20 3.60
CA TYR A 153 16.28 12.98 2.98
C TYR A 153 15.87 12.93 1.52
N TYR A 154 16.75 12.46 0.65
CA TYR A 154 16.54 12.33 -0.79
C TYR A 154 16.32 10.87 -1.14
N TYR A 155 15.26 10.60 -1.91
CA TYR A 155 14.92 9.27 -2.39
C TYR A 155 15.75 8.90 -3.61
N HIS A 156 16.27 7.68 -3.64
CA HIS A 156 16.85 7.05 -4.83
C HIS A 156 15.97 5.88 -5.22
N ASN A 157 15.28 6.01 -6.35
CA ASN A 157 14.28 5.06 -6.80
C ASN A 157 14.82 4.15 -7.92
N ASP A 158 14.24 2.96 -8.07
CA ASP A 158 14.51 2.11 -9.22
C ASP A 158 13.73 2.55 -10.47
N GLN A 159 13.90 1.81 -11.58
CA GLN A 159 13.32 2.18 -12.88
C GLN A 159 11.79 2.23 -12.93
N ILE A 160 11.09 1.64 -11.95
CA ILE A 160 9.63 1.69 -11.83
C ILE A 160 9.18 2.64 -10.71
N GLY A 161 10.10 3.37 -10.08
CA GLY A 161 9.83 4.38 -9.06
C GLY A 161 9.69 3.82 -7.64
N ILE A 162 10.17 2.60 -7.36
CA ILE A 162 10.24 2.09 -5.97
C ILE A 162 11.46 2.70 -5.27
N PRO A 163 11.29 3.35 -4.10
CA PRO A 163 12.40 3.77 -3.25
C PRO A 163 13.33 2.62 -2.86
N ARG A 164 14.62 2.73 -3.19
CA ARG A 164 15.65 1.74 -2.82
C ARG A 164 16.57 2.23 -1.71
N GLU A 165 16.89 3.52 -1.74
CA GLU A 165 17.82 4.15 -0.80
C GLU A 165 17.34 5.56 -0.44
N LEU A 166 17.71 6.03 0.75
CA LEU A 166 17.60 7.43 1.12
C LEU A 166 18.97 7.96 1.56
N THR A 167 19.32 9.17 1.13
CA THR A 167 20.53 9.88 1.58
C THR A 167 20.18 11.19 2.27
N ASP A 168 21.03 11.67 3.18
CA ASP A 168 20.92 13.03 3.74
C ASP A 168 21.43 14.11 2.76
N GLU A 169 21.43 15.36 3.22
CA GLU A 169 21.90 16.54 2.48
C GLU A 169 23.40 16.51 2.15
N GLN A 170 24.19 15.70 2.84
CA GLN A 170 25.61 15.49 2.55
C GLN A 170 25.84 14.31 1.61
N GLY A 171 24.77 13.63 1.15
CA GLY A 171 24.84 12.46 0.29
C GLY A 171 25.22 11.18 1.03
N LYS A 172 25.18 11.16 2.36
CA LYS A 172 25.44 9.96 3.15
C LYS A 172 24.23 9.03 3.08
N LEU A 173 24.47 7.73 2.87
CA LEU A 173 23.41 6.73 2.93
C LEU A 173 22.82 6.65 4.34
N CYS A 174 21.51 6.85 4.44
CA CYS A 174 20.75 6.91 5.68
C CYS A 174 19.78 5.74 5.82
N TRP A 175 19.24 5.23 4.71
CA TRP A 175 18.35 4.07 4.71
C TRP A 175 18.43 3.33 3.39
N TYR A 176 18.21 2.01 3.40
CA TYR A 176 18.02 1.23 2.19
C TYR A 176 17.14 0.00 2.41
N ALA A 177 16.59 -0.56 1.33
CA ALA A 177 15.66 -1.68 1.41
C ALA A 177 15.70 -2.66 0.23
N ASN A 178 15.30 -3.89 0.53
CA ASN A 178 15.10 -4.97 -0.43
C ASN A 178 13.63 -5.35 -0.54
N TYR A 179 13.18 -5.64 -1.76
CA TYR A 179 11.78 -5.92 -2.08
C TYR A 179 11.61 -7.26 -2.80
N SER A 180 10.43 -7.85 -2.69
CA SER A 180 10.00 -8.95 -3.54
C SER A 180 9.69 -8.46 -4.96
N GLY A 181 9.51 -9.37 -5.91
CA GLY A 181 9.11 -9.02 -7.29
C GLY A 181 7.76 -8.32 -7.40
N TRP A 182 6.93 -8.39 -6.35
CA TRP A 182 5.61 -7.77 -6.25
C TRP A 182 5.59 -6.54 -5.33
N GLY A 183 6.76 -5.97 -5.04
CA GLY A 183 6.86 -4.74 -4.25
C GLY A 183 6.68 -4.94 -2.74
N LYS A 184 6.60 -6.19 -2.23
CA LYS A 184 6.60 -6.45 -0.79
C LYS A 184 7.96 -6.08 -0.21
N LEU A 185 8.00 -5.23 0.80
CA LEU A 185 9.23 -5.00 1.57
C LEU A 185 9.68 -6.32 2.23
N ARG A 186 10.92 -6.73 2.00
CA ARG A 186 11.52 -7.90 2.67
C ARG A 186 12.30 -7.47 3.89
N GLU A 187 13.19 -6.50 3.70
CA GLU A 187 14.11 -6.00 4.70
C GLU A 187 14.36 -4.52 4.42
N SER A 188 14.50 -3.73 5.48
CA SER A 188 14.93 -2.34 5.42
C SER A 188 15.91 -2.06 6.55
N TYR A 189 16.85 -1.17 6.32
CA TYR A 189 17.90 -0.82 7.26
C TYR A 189 17.92 0.69 7.43
N ASP A 190 17.59 1.15 8.64
CA ASP A 190 17.81 2.54 9.06
C ASP A 190 19.23 2.64 9.64
N LEU A 191 20.06 3.49 9.04
CA LEU A 191 21.45 3.71 9.42
C LEU A 191 21.62 4.98 10.27
N THR A 192 20.51 5.60 10.68
CA THR A 192 20.50 6.84 11.47
C THR A 192 20.06 6.58 12.91
N GLU A 193 20.63 7.34 13.85
CA GLU A 193 20.23 7.26 15.27
C GLU A 193 19.00 8.13 15.57
N GLU A 194 18.78 9.18 14.78
CA GLU A 194 17.79 10.24 15.04
C GLU A 194 16.35 9.82 14.71
N LYS A 195 16.17 8.66 14.07
CA LYS A 195 14.88 8.05 13.70
C LYS A 195 13.96 8.96 12.89
N PHE A 196 14.44 10.00 12.19
CA PHE A 196 13.58 10.90 11.41
C PHE A 196 13.20 10.34 10.02
N ILE A 197 13.64 9.13 9.70
CA ILE A 197 13.29 8.46 8.45
C ILE A 197 11.93 7.79 8.59
N HIS A 198 11.02 8.11 7.67
CA HIS A 198 9.75 7.40 7.52
C HIS A 198 9.53 7.08 6.04
N GLN A 199 9.64 5.81 5.66
CA GLN A 199 9.54 5.38 4.28
C GLN A 199 8.30 4.50 4.09
N PRO A 200 7.12 5.07 3.77
CA PRO A 200 5.91 4.28 3.56
C PRO A 200 5.69 3.88 2.09
N PHE A 201 6.39 4.50 1.14
CA PHE A 201 6.09 4.31 -0.28
C PHE A 201 6.59 2.96 -0.82
N ARG A 202 5.85 2.40 -1.77
CA ARG A 202 6.17 1.13 -2.44
C ARG A 202 6.25 1.36 -3.95
N LEU A 203 5.41 0.69 -4.75
CA LEU A 203 5.21 1.08 -6.14
C LEU A 203 4.62 2.50 -6.20
N GLN A 204 4.68 3.14 -7.36
CA GLN A 204 4.22 4.52 -7.51
C GLN A 204 2.79 4.72 -6.99
N ASN A 205 2.65 5.72 -6.11
CA ASN A 205 1.43 6.05 -5.36
C ASN A 205 0.91 5.00 -4.35
N GLN A 206 1.68 3.94 -4.07
CA GLN A 206 1.37 3.00 -3.01
C GLN A 206 1.89 3.47 -1.66
N TYR A 207 1.03 3.45 -0.65
CA TYR A 207 1.36 3.66 0.76
C TYR A 207 1.22 2.35 1.53
N ALA A 208 2.28 1.85 2.16
CA ALA A 208 2.22 0.63 2.96
C ALA A 208 1.58 0.86 4.33
N ASP A 209 0.50 0.14 4.62
CA ASP A 209 -0.08 0.05 5.95
C ASP A 209 0.59 -1.09 6.72
N GLU A 210 1.49 -0.76 7.64
CA GLU A 210 2.22 -1.74 8.44
C GLU A 210 1.31 -2.69 9.21
N GLU A 211 0.18 -2.18 9.71
CA GLU A 211 -0.79 -2.95 10.49
C GLU A 211 -1.42 -4.09 9.69
N THR A 212 -1.63 -3.91 8.38
CA THR A 212 -2.23 -4.93 7.52
C THR A 212 -1.22 -5.57 6.58
N GLY A 213 -0.09 -4.94 6.32
CA GLY A 213 0.80 -5.30 5.22
C GLY A 213 0.19 -5.13 3.82
N LEU A 214 -1.02 -4.56 3.71
CA LEU A 214 -1.57 -4.12 2.42
C LEU A 214 -0.97 -2.77 2.03
N HIS A 215 -0.98 -2.47 0.74
CA HIS A 215 -0.60 -1.17 0.23
C HIS A 215 -1.85 -0.42 -0.20
N TYR A 216 -2.14 0.71 0.44
CA TYR A 216 -3.17 1.64 -0.01
C TYR A 216 -2.73 2.26 -1.35
N ASN A 217 -3.55 2.11 -2.38
CA ASN A 217 -3.30 2.60 -3.74
C ASN A 217 -4.52 3.39 -4.22
N PHE A 218 -4.73 4.54 -3.57
CA PHE A 218 -5.77 5.53 -3.86
C PHE A 218 -7.21 4.98 -3.89
N PHE A 219 -7.64 4.38 -5.02
CA PHE A 219 -8.97 3.79 -5.13
C PHE A 219 -9.10 2.38 -4.56
N ARG A 220 -8.00 1.61 -4.53
CA ARG A 220 -7.97 0.19 -4.11
C ARG A 220 -6.86 -0.09 -3.11
N TYR A 221 -6.89 -1.27 -2.52
CA TYR A 221 -5.80 -1.82 -1.72
C TYR A 221 -5.10 -2.94 -2.48
N TYR A 222 -3.79 -2.95 -2.45
CA TYR A 222 -2.93 -3.94 -3.10
C TYR A 222 -2.37 -4.92 -2.07
N GLU A 223 -2.47 -6.20 -2.40
CA GLU A 223 -1.94 -7.33 -1.64
C GLU A 223 -0.59 -7.75 -2.24
N PRO A 224 0.54 -7.41 -1.60
CA PRO A 224 1.86 -7.65 -2.17
C PRO A 224 2.30 -9.12 -2.08
N ASN A 225 1.61 -9.98 -1.32
CA ASN A 225 1.94 -11.41 -1.28
C ASN A 225 1.47 -12.17 -2.52
N ILE A 226 0.36 -11.74 -3.13
CA ILE A 226 -0.20 -12.36 -4.35
C ILE A 226 -0.20 -11.41 -5.56
N GLY A 227 0.32 -10.19 -5.40
CA GLY A 227 0.60 -9.28 -6.51
C GLY A 227 -0.64 -8.71 -7.19
N ARG A 228 -1.68 -8.35 -6.41
CA ARG A 228 -2.97 -7.92 -6.96
C ARG A 228 -3.79 -7.05 -6.04
N PHE A 229 -4.84 -6.44 -6.56
CA PHE A 229 -5.80 -5.68 -5.75
C PHE A 229 -6.73 -6.59 -4.93
N THR A 230 -7.22 -6.05 -3.82
CA THR A 230 -8.16 -6.71 -2.91
C THR A 230 -9.62 -6.42 -3.22
N GLN A 231 -9.89 -5.52 -4.17
CA GLN A 231 -11.21 -5.13 -4.67
C GLN A 231 -11.25 -5.22 -6.19
N LEU A 232 -12.46 -5.33 -6.73
CA LEU A 232 -12.71 -5.19 -8.17
C LEU A 232 -12.29 -3.79 -8.66
N ASP A 233 -11.90 -3.70 -9.92
CA ASP A 233 -11.60 -2.42 -10.57
C ASP A 233 -12.85 -1.52 -10.63
N PRO A 234 -12.83 -0.31 -10.05
CA PRO A 234 -13.96 0.61 -10.09
C PRO A 234 -14.42 1.01 -11.49
N ILE A 235 -13.53 0.94 -12.49
CA ILE A 235 -13.92 1.19 -13.90
C ILE A 235 -14.36 -0.08 -14.64
N GLY A 236 -14.49 -1.20 -13.93
CA GLY A 236 -15.02 -2.46 -14.45
C GLY A 236 -14.22 -2.99 -15.63
N LEU A 237 -14.91 -3.53 -16.64
CA LEU A 237 -14.28 -4.14 -17.82
C LEU A 237 -13.50 -3.14 -18.69
N ALA A 238 -13.65 -1.82 -18.48
CA ALA A 238 -12.76 -0.84 -19.09
C ALA A 238 -11.31 -1.02 -18.60
N GLY A 239 -11.14 -1.59 -17.39
CA GLY A 239 -9.88 -2.07 -16.83
C GLY A 239 -9.60 -3.55 -17.09
N GLY A 240 -10.08 -4.08 -18.21
CA GLY A 240 -9.76 -5.44 -18.67
C GLY A 240 -10.57 -6.54 -17.98
N GLU A 241 -10.26 -7.78 -18.34
CA GLU A 241 -11.09 -8.95 -17.98
C GLU A 241 -10.80 -9.49 -16.57
N ASN A 242 -9.60 -9.24 -16.03
CA ASN A 242 -9.26 -9.60 -14.66
C ASN A 242 -9.28 -8.37 -13.75
N LEU A 243 -10.42 -8.14 -13.11
CA LEU A 243 -10.71 -6.96 -12.29
C LEU A 243 -9.87 -6.85 -11.00
N TYR A 244 -9.14 -7.89 -10.62
CA TYR A 244 -8.21 -7.85 -9.48
C TYR A 244 -6.76 -7.59 -9.91
N ARG A 245 -6.45 -7.64 -11.20
CA ARG A 245 -5.08 -7.61 -11.69
C ARG A 245 -4.39 -6.29 -11.37
N PHE A 246 -3.15 -6.38 -10.90
CA PHE A 246 -2.22 -5.25 -10.89
C PHE A 246 -1.36 -5.33 -12.16
N GLU A 247 -1.90 -4.79 -13.26
CA GLU A 247 -1.29 -4.65 -14.60
C GLU A 247 -0.56 -5.87 -15.22
N GLY A 248 -0.01 -5.68 -16.43
CA GLY A 248 0.62 -6.72 -17.27
C GLY A 248 1.81 -7.42 -16.60
N SER A 249 2.70 -6.62 -16.00
CA SER A 249 3.78 -7.03 -15.10
C SER A 249 4.22 -5.82 -14.25
N VAL A 250 4.44 -6.02 -12.95
CA VAL A 250 4.94 -4.99 -12.01
C VAL A 250 6.24 -4.33 -12.47
N GLN A 251 7.01 -4.98 -13.34
CA GLN A 251 8.30 -4.48 -13.83
C GLN A 251 8.21 -3.52 -15.02
N ASN A 252 7.07 -3.44 -15.72
CA ASN A 252 6.97 -2.72 -17.00
C ASN A 252 5.89 -1.62 -17.05
N GLN A 253 5.01 -1.52 -16.05
CA GLN A 253 3.91 -0.56 -16.05
C GLN A 253 3.60 -0.03 -14.63
N ILE A 254 2.95 1.13 -14.57
CA ILE A 254 2.71 1.94 -13.39
C ILE A 254 1.18 2.19 -13.31
N ASP A 255 0.52 1.80 -12.20
CA ASP A 255 -0.90 2.11 -11.91
C ASP A 255 -1.05 3.01 -10.66
N PRO A 256 -0.84 4.33 -10.79
CA PRO A 256 -0.87 5.22 -9.62
C PRO A 256 -2.25 5.38 -9.01
N LEU A 257 -3.32 5.29 -9.80
CA LEU A 257 -4.68 5.53 -9.30
C LEU A 257 -5.30 4.25 -8.75
N GLY A 258 -4.76 3.09 -9.09
CA GLY A 258 -5.43 1.82 -8.88
C GLY A 258 -6.60 1.66 -9.83
N LEU A 259 -6.50 2.20 -11.05
CA LEU A 259 -7.48 2.07 -12.13
C LEU A 259 -6.72 1.57 -13.35
N PHE A 260 -6.94 0.33 -13.76
CA PHE A 260 -6.23 -0.16 -14.93
C PHE A 260 -6.89 0.40 -16.18
N VAL A 261 -6.14 1.04 -17.07
CA VAL A 261 -6.62 1.38 -18.42
C VAL A 261 -5.69 0.67 -19.41
N PRO A 262 -6.18 -0.31 -20.20
CA PRO A 262 -5.36 -0.93 -21.23
C PRO A 262 -4.84 0.15 -22.17
N VAL A 263 -3.53 0.23 -22.34
CA VAL A 263 -2.95 1.05 -23.41
C VAL A 263 -3.41 0.43 -24.73
N ALA A 264 -4.37 1.08 -25.39
CA ALA A 264 -4.71 0.74 -26.77
C ALA A 264 -3.45 0.95 -27.61
N GLY A 265 -2.85 -0.13 -28.09
CA GLY A 265 -1.76 -0.03 -29.05
C GLY A 265 -2.23 0.80 -30.24
N TYR A 266 -1.47 1.84 -30.58
CA TYR A 266 -1.61 2.46 -31.89
C TYR A 266 -1.35 1.38 -32.94
N ALA A 267 -2.42 0.90 -33.58
CA ALA A 267 -2.30 0.23 -34.85
C ALA A 267 -1.86 1.30 -35.86
N GLY A 268 -0.57 1.32 -36.18
CA GLY A 268 -0.04 1.91 -37.41
C GLY A 268 -0.30 1.01 -38.60
#